data_AF-A0A7C5HAL4-F1
#
_entry.id   AF-A0A7C5HAL4-F1
#
_cell.length_a   1.000
_cell.length_b   1.000
_cell.length_c   1.000
_cell.angle_alpha   90.00
_cell.angle_beta   90.00
_cell.angle_gamma   90.00
#
_symmetry.space_group_name_H-M   'P 1'
#
loop_
_entity.id
_entity.type
_entity.pdbx_description
1 polymer ?
#
loop_
_entity_poly.entity_id
_entity_poly.type
_entity_poly.pdbx_seq_one_letter_code
_entity_poly.pdbx_strand_id
1 'polypeptide(L)' 'DKDGTILLSDEISPDSCRFWDMDTGEKMDKDRFRQNLGNVKVAYEEVLRRILEEKA' A
#
# COMPACT_ATOMS: atom_id res chain seq x y z
N ASP A 1 -5.48 25.66 -3.99
CA ASP A 1 -4.59 26.53 -4.77
C ASP A 1 -5.27 27.90 -4.95
N LYS A 2 -4.53 29.01 -4.96
CA LYS A 2 -5.12 30.34 -5.21
C LYS A 2 -5.82 30.40 -6.57
N ASP A 3 -5.46 29.47 -7.46
CA ASP A 3 -5.99 29.37 -8.82
C ASP A 3 -7.15 28.36 -8.95
N GLY A 4 -7.65 27.78 -7.85
CA GLY A 4 -8.78 26.85 -7.87
C GLY A 4 -8.45 25.43 -8.35
N THR A 5 -7.17 25.12 -8.56
CA THR A 5 -6.69 23.77 -8.90
C THR A 5 -7.07 22.76 -7.82
N ILE A 6 -7.68 21.64 -8.24
CA ILE A 6 -7.92 20.49 -7.38
C ILE A 6 -6.59 19.80 -7.15
N LEU A 7 -6.17 19.72 -5.89
CA LEU A 7 -4.96 19.04 -5.47
C LEU A 7 -5.37 17.83 -4.63
N LEU A 8 -4.76 16.68 -4.95
CA LEU A 8 -4.82 15.52 -4.08
C LEU A 8 -3.97 15.79 -2.83
N SER A 9 -4.50 15.40 -1.67
CA SER A 9 -3.89 15.59 -0.36
C SER A 9 -3.80 14.26 0.39
N ASP A 10 -3.44 14.33 1.67
CA ASP A 10 -3.31 13.20 2.59
C ASP A 10 -2.21 12.21 2.14
N GLU A 11 -2.34 10.94 2.51
CA GLU A 11 -1.38 9.89 2.18
C GLU A 11 -1.94 8.81 1.24
N ILE A 12 -1.05 8.30 0.37
CA ILE A 12 -1.24 7.05 -0.35
C ILE A 12 -0.21 6.07 0.20
N SER A 13 -0.70 5.10 0.97
CA SER A 13 0.12 4.12 1.67
C SER A 13 -0.67 2.80 1.79
N PRO A 14 -0.05 1.69 2.22
CA PRO A 14 -0.79 0.47 2.56
C PRO A 14 -1.73 0.65 3.78
N ASP A 15 -1.69 1.79 4.47
CA ASP A 15 -2.69 2.18 5.48
C ASP A 15 -3.99 2.67 4.85
N SER A 16 -3.89 3.47 3.79
CA SER A 16 -5.02 4.09 3.08
C SER A 16 -5.51 3.31 1.84
N CYS A 17 -4.74 2.31 1.39
CA CYS A 17 -5.06 1.47 0.23
C CYS A 17 -5.20 -0.02 0.60
N ARG A 18 -5.85 -0.81 -0.26
CA ARG A 18 -5.80 -2.28 -0.20
C ARG A 18 -4.96 -2.82 -1.34
N PHE A 19 -3.97 -3.64 -0.98
CA PHE A 19 -3.05 -4.28 -1.92
C PHE A 19 -3.10 -5.77 -1.69
N TRP A 20 -3.54 -6.51 -2.71
CA TRP A 20 -3.57 -7.96 -2.66
C TRP A 20 -2.57 -8.50 -3.67
N ASP A 21 -1.76 -9.45 -3.24
CA ASP A 21 -0.86 -10.17 -4.11
C ASP A 21 -1.67 -10.87 -5.22
N MET A 22 -1.26 -10.69 -6.48
CA MET A 22 -2.05 -11.13 -7.63
C MET A 22 -2.12 -12.65 -7.76
N ASP A 23 -1.04 -13.34 -7.38
CA ASP A 23 -0.92 -14.79 -7.55
C ASP A 23 -1.55 -15.56 -6.37
N THR A 24 -1.43 -15.02 -5.16
CA THR A 24 -1.84 -15.70 -3.92
C THR A 24 -3.12 -15.14 -3.31
N GLY A 25 -3.51 -13.92 -3.67
CA GLY A 25 -4.58 -13.18 -2.99
C GLY A 25 -4.20 -12.74 -1.57
N GLU A 26 -2.93 -12.86 -1.17
CA GLU A 26 -2.47 -12.45 0.15
C GLU A 26 -2.63 -10.94 0.34
N LYS A 27 -3.20 -10.52 1.48
CA LYS A 27 -3.35 -9.11 1.81
C LYS A 27 -2.00 -8.53 2.22
N MET A 28 -1.60 -7.43 1.60
CA MET A 28 -0.33 -6.75 1.81
C MET A 28 -0.49 -5.35 2.43
N ASP A 29 -1.66 -5.10 3.02
CA ASP A 29 -2.07 -3.79 3.55
C ASP A 29 -2.50 -3.88 5.03
N LYS A 30 -3.04 -2.78 5.57
CA LYS A 30 -3.46 -2.68 6.97
C LYS A 30 -4.51 -3.70 7.39
N ASP A 31 -5.21 -4.36 6.47
CA ASP A 31 -6.10 -5.48 6.81
C ASP A 31 -5.35 -6.62 7.48
N ARG A 32 -4.03 -6.75 7.28
CA ARG A 32 -3.22 -7.70 8.06
C ARG A 32 -3.25 -7.43 9.56
N PHE A 33 -3.26 -6.16 9.95
CA PHE A 33 -3.45 -5.77 11.35
C PHE A 33 -4.92 -5.96 11.76
N ARG A 34 -5.87 -5.44 10.97
CA ARG A 34 -7.31 -5.46 11.31
C ARG A 34 -7.86 -6.88 11.48
N GLN A 35 -7.35 -7.83 10.69
CA GLN A 35 -7.80 -9.23 10.66
C GLN A 35 -6.86 -10.18 11.41
N ASN A 36 -5.90 -9.66 12.19
CA ASN A 36 -4.92 -10.46 12.94
C ASN A 36 -4.11 -11.47 12.07
N LEU A 37 -3.76 -11.09 10.84
CA LEU A 37 -2.96 -11.91 9.90
C LEU A 37 -1.44 -11.81 10.14
N GLY A 38 -1.01 -10.93 11.06
CA GLY A 38 0.40 -10.74 11.42
C GLY A 38 1.25 -10.12 10.30
N ASN A 39 2.57 -10.05 10.51
CA ASN A 39 3.57 -9.67 9.49
C ASN A 39 3.31 -8.33 8.74
N VAL A 40 2.69 -7.34 9.41
CA VAL A 40 2.32 -6.06 8.79
C VAL A 40 3.53 -5.33 8.20
N LYS A 41 4.61 -5.19 8.97
CA LYS A 41 5.86 -4.54 8.52
C LYS A 41 6.44 -5.21 7.28
N VAL A 42 6.51 -6.53 7.27
CA VAL A 42 7.05 -7.32 6.15
C VAL A 42 6.21 -7.12 4.89
N ALA A 43 4.88 -7.12 5.03
CA ALA A 43 3.99 -6.84 3.90
C ALA A 43 4.22 -5.44 3.31
N TYR A 44 4.45 -4.43 4.15
CA TYR A 44 4.69 -3.05 3.69
C TYR A 44 6.06 -2.91 3.03
N GLU A 45 7.09 -3.57 3.57
CA GLU A 45 8.43 -3.65 2.96
C GLU A 45 8.37 -4.34 1.59
N GLU A 46 7.55 -5.37 1.44
CA GLU A 46 7.36 -6.05 0.16
C GLU A 46 6.59 -5.19 -0.86
N VAL A 47 5.56 -4.45 -0.43
CA VAL A 47 4.89 -3.45 -1.30
C VAL A 47 5.89 -2.39 -1.76
N LEU A 48 6.70 -1.85 -0.84
CA LEU A 48 7.74 -0.88 -1.17
C LEU A 48 8.75 -1.46 -2.17
N ARG A 49 9.23 -2.69 -1.92
CA ARG A 49 10.17 -3.39 -2.80
C ARG A 49 9.61 -3.51 -4.21
N ARG A 50 8.37 -3.98 -4.37
CA ARG A 50 7.74 -4.17 -5.69
C ARG A 50 7.49 -2.86 -6.45
N ILE A 51 7.21 -1.76 -5.74
CA ILE A 51 7.00 -0.45 -6.36
C ILE A 51 8.35 0.15 -6.81
N LEU A 52 9.41 -0.01 -6.00
CA LEU A 52 10.73 0.53 -6.29
C LEU A 52 11.57 -0.35 -7.22
N GLU A 53 11.28 -1.65 -7.29
CA GLU A 53 11.86 -2.54 -8.30
C GLU A 53 11.26 -2.19 -9.65
N GLU A 54 11.85 -1.18 -10.29
CA GLU A 54 11.76 -1.01 -11.74
C GLU A 54 12.17 -2.33 -12.39
N LYS A 55 11.28 -2.90 -13.21
CA LYS A 55 11.74 -3.76 -14.30
C LYS A 55 12.64 -2.89 -15.18
N ALA A 56 13.95 -3.05 -15.03
CA ALA A 56 14.92 -2.65 -16.04
C ALA A 56 14.57 -3.27 -17.40
#